data_AF-A0ABD5S1H9-F1
#
_entry.id   AF-A0ABD5S1H9-F1
#
_cell.length_a   1.000
_cell.length_b   1.000
_cell.length_c   1.000
_cell.angle_alpha   90.00
_cell.angle_beta   90.00
_cell.angle_gamma   90.00
#
_symmetry.space_group_name_H-M   'P 1'
#
loop_
_entity.id
_entity.type
_entity.pdbx_description
1 polymer ?
#
loop_
_entity_poly.entity_id
_entity_poly.type
_entity_poly.pdbx_seq_one_letter_code
_entity_poly.pdbx_strand_id
1 'polypeptide(L)'
;ALLVGAVLLARYSAEALFVLVWAAFITAAAFTQVRFNYYLALVVAVLNAFLLGELLRRFSLTGSIDRVRENADALKVTFVVVLLLVALIPGLVAPLQVRSASGGGGMSSTAYGIGNSTGPGAITQWDDSLDWMKNNTPAEGNYGGAGNADQLGYYESYQEPPNGDYDYPDGAYGVMSWWDYGHWITVEGERIPNANPFQQGAVQAANYLLAPSEAQAEDVLTSYEEGAQDEGNQTRFVMVDWQMTTVGQKFGAPVVFYDANQVGANDFYYPLFVERQGGGASFGYYSHTQRYYESQMVRLYRYHGSAMEAQPIVVDWDTVESNGQSYRVLPSGNGSQPVRSFENMSAARDYVERDGSSQVGGFGPYPEERVPALQHYRLVKMSDSTAYGTSYVNSLLRVRQALGLQLPPQALSRTTPGWVKTFERVPGATVQGSGAPANATVTASVQMRVPSTGTNFTYRQQTQADQQGNFRFTLPYSTTGYEQVGTEEGYANVSVRGTGPYTVVTDATTNESGYAVRYSGQVDVSESQVVGIDDESAAVELERETRPPANDGSSGNASAGDA
;
A
#
# COMPACT_ATOMS: atom_id res chain seq x y z
N ALA A 1 34.29 19.29 -25.35
CA ALA A 1 35.43 19.93 -26.05
C ALA A 1 35.31 19.86 -27.58
N LEU A 2 35.07 18.68 -28.18
CA LEU A 2 34.94 18.52 -29.64
C LEU A 2 33.78 19.31 -30.29
N LEU A 3 32.63 19.42 -29.62
CA LEU A 3 31.47 20.18 -30.13
C LEU A 3 31.68 21.71 -30.12
N VAL A 4 32.36 22.25 -29.10
CA VAL A 4 32.60 23.70 -28.95
C VAL A 4 33.71 24.19 -29.88
N GLY A 5 34.76 23.39 -30.07
CA GLY A 5 35.87 23.74 -30.96
C GLY A 5 35.46 23.76 -32.44
N ALA A 6 34.56 22.87 -32.86
CA ALA A 6 34.07 22.86 -34.24
C ALA A 6 33.24 24.11 -34.57
N VAL A 7 32.33 24.51 -33.68
CA VAL A 7 31.42 25.66 -33.87
C VAL A 7 32.15 27.00 -34.02
N LEU A 8 33.32 27.17 -33.39
CA LEU A 8 34.09 28.41 -33.41
C LEU A 8 35.09 28.51 -34.58
N LEU A 9 35.38 27.42 -35.29
CA LEU A 9 36.44 27.36 -36.31
C LEU A 9 35.93 27.29 -37.76
N ALA A 10 34.60 27.20 -37.98
CA ALA A 10 34.00 27.11 -39.31
C ALA A 10 32.76 28.00 -39.46
N ARG A 11 32.51 28.53 -40.67
CA ARG A 11 31.26 29.21 -41.01
C ARG A 11 30.16 28.16 -41.24
N TYR A 12 29.27 28.01 -40.27
CA TYR A 12 28.07 27.19 -40.42
C TYR A 12 26.95 28.02 -41.07
N SER A 13 26.08 27.37 -41.84
CA SER A 13 24.79 27.96 -42.18
C SER A 13 23.95 28.11 -40.90
N ALA A 14 23.07 29.11 -40.85
CA ALA A 14 22.30 29.41 -39.63
C ALA A 14 21.46 28.20 -39.16
N GLU A 15 20.99 27.41 -40.12
CA GLU A 15 20.22 26.19 -39.90
C GLU A 15 21.06 25.09 -39.22
N ALA A 16 22.31 24.89 -39.64
CA ALA A 16 23.20 23.91 -39.03
C ALA A 16 23.59 24.30 -37.60
N LEU A 17 23.81 25.60 -37.36
CA LEU A 17 24.09 26.10 -36.01
C LEU A 17 22.89 25.90 -35.08
N PHE A 18 21.67 26.17 -35.55
CA PHE A 18 20.45 25.95 -34.78
C PHE A 18 20.31 24.48 -34.34
N VAL A 19 20.50 23.52 -35.26
CA VAL A 19 20.40 22.08 -34.94
C VAL A 19 21.45 21.68 -33.90
N LEU A 20 22.68 22.18 -33.99
CA LEU A 20 23.74 21.88 -33.02
C LEU A 20 23.42 22.45 -31.64
N VAL A 21 22.92 23.68 -31.55
CA VAL A 21 22.53 24.31 -30.28
C VAL A 21 21.36 23.56 -29.66
N TRP A 22 20.29 23.31 -30.41
CA TRP A 22 19.14 22.53 -29.97
C TRP A 22 19.55 21.15 -29.45
N ALA A 23 20.36 20.41 -30.23
CA ALA A 23 20.86 19.10 -29.83
C ALA A 23 21.67 19.15 -28.54
N ALA A 24 22.55 20.14 -28.38
CA ALA A 24 23.37 20.31 -27.19
C ALA A 24 22.52 20.59 -25.94
N PHE A 25 21.52 21.48 -26.04
CA PHE A 25 20.64 21.81 -24.92
C PHE A 25 19.77 20.63 -24.49
N ILE A 26 19.11 19.95 -25.44
CA ILE A 26 18.28 18.78 -25.13
C ILE A 26 19.12 17.64 -24.55
N THR A 27 20.32 17.41 -25.09
CA THR A 27 21.25 16.40 -24.55
C THR A 27 21.68 16.75 -23.13
N ALA A 28 22.00 18.03 -22.86
CA ALA A 28 22.31 18.48 -21.51
C ALA A 28 21.13 18.27 -20.55
N ALA A 29 19.90 18.63 -20.96
CA ALA A 29 18.71 18.39 -20.17
C ALA A 29 18.52 16.90 -19.85
N ALA A 30 18.66 16.02 -20.84
CA ALA A 30 18.55 14.57 -20.67
C ALA A 30 19.63 13.98 -19.73
N PHE A 31 20.84 14.56 -19.70
CA PHE A 31 21.86 14.17 -18.71
C PHE A 31 21.53 14.62 -17.28
N THR A 32 20.72 15.66 -17.11
CA THR A 32 20.29 16.11 -15.77
C THR A 32 19.11 15.30 -15.24
N GLN A 33 18.13 14.98 -16.09
CA GLN A 33 16.92 14.28 -15.67
C GLN A 33 16.37 13.34 -16.74
N VAL A 34 16.00 12.13 -16.33
CA VAL A 34 15.41 11.09 -17.20
C VAL A 34 14.11 11.56 -17.88
N ARG A 35 13.34 12.46 -17.24
CA ARG A 35 12.09 12.98 -17.80
C ARG A 35 12.29 13.73 -19.12
N PHE A 36 13.50 14.17 -19.47
CA PHE A 36 13.76 14.84 -20.75
C PHE A 36 14.20 13.87 -21.86
N ASN A 37 14.32 12.56 -21.58
CA ASN A 37 14.83 11.59 -22.54
C ASN A 37 13.93 11.44 -23.79
N TYR A 38 12.63 11.72 -23.69
CA TYR A 38 11.76 11.68 -24.87
C TYR A 38 12.08 12.80 -25.88
N TYR A 39 12.58 13.96 -25.43
CA TYR A 39 13.12 14.98 -26.34
C TYR A 39 14.44 14.55 -26.97
N LEU A 40 15.29 13.85 -26.21
CA LEU A 40 16.57 13.35 -26.70
C LEU A 40 16.37 12.35 -27.85
N ALA A 41 15.28 11.58 -27.86
CA ALA A 41 14.98 10.65 -28.95
C ALA A 41 14.96 11.35 -30.33
N LEU A 42 14.39 12.55 -30.41
CA LEU A 42 14.35 13.34 -31.66
C LEU A 42 15.75 13.80 -32.08
N VAL A 43 16.56 14.27 -31.12
CA VAL A 43 17.94 14.70 -31.38
C VAL A 43 18.76 13.53 -31.90
N VAL A 44 18.67 12.37 -31.23
CA VAL A 44 19.37 11.14 -31.63
C VAL A 44 18.94 10.72 -33.04
N ALA A 45 17.65 10.72 -33.34
CA ALA A 45 17.14 10.35 -34.66
C ALA A 45 17.67 11.30 -35.77
N VAL A 46 17.57 12.61 -35.56
CA VAL A 46 17.98 13.62 -36.55
C VAL A 46 19.50 13.60 -36.78
N LEU A 47 20.29 13.54 -35.71
CA LEU A 47 21.75 13.52 -35.84
C LEU A 47 22.27 12.22 -36.45
N ASN A 48 21.66 11.07 -36.14
CA ASN A 48 22.02 9.81 -36.79
C ASN A 48 21.61 9.81 -38.27
N ALA A 49 20.43 10.35 -38.63
CA ALA A 49 20.03 10.50 -40.03
C ALA A 49 20.97 11.44 -40.80
N PHE A 50 21.39 12.55 -40.19
CA PHE A 50 22.38 13.45 -40.77
C PHE A 50 23.73 12.76 -40.97
N LEU A 51 24.23 12.06 -39.95
CA LEU A 51 25.47 11.29 -40.02
C LEU A 51 25.40 10.24 -41.14
N LEU A 52 24.29 9.52 -41.24
CA LEU A 52 24.06 8.55 -42.31
C LEU A 52 24.05 9.21 -43.68
N GLY A 53 23.32 10.32 -43.85
CA GLY A 53 23.29 11.08 -45.09
C GLY A 53 24.70 11.53 -45.51
N GLU A 54 25.51 11.98 -44.56
CA GLU A 54 26.89 12.37 -44.79
C GLU A 54 27.78 11.19 -45.20
N LEU A 55 27.64 10.03 -44.55
CA LEU A 55 28.35 8.81 -44.92
C LEU A 55 27.97 8.35 -46.34
N LEU A 56 26.68 8.33 -46.67
CA LEU A 56 26.20 7.96 -48.01
C LEU A 56 26.75 8.90 -49.10
N ARG A 57 26.80 10.20 -48.82
CA ARG A 57 27.37 11.20 -49.72
C ARG A 57 28.88 11.00 -49.91
N ARG A 58 29.62 10.76 -48.83
CA ARG A 58 31.09 10.54 -48.88
C ARG A 58 31.47 9.29 -49.66
N PHE A 59 30.64 8.26 -49.63
CA PHE A 59 30.86 7.03 -50.40
C PHE A 59 30.20 7.04 -51.79
N SER A 60 29.68 8.20 -52.25
CA SER A 60 29.03 8.38 -53.55
C SER A 60 27.82 7.46 -53.80
N LEU A 61 27.10 7.09 -52.75
CA LEU A 61 25.95 6.18 -52.78
C LEU A 61 24.63 6.88 -53.10
N THR A 62 24.67 8.15 -53.51
CA THR A 62 23.51 9.00 -53.81
C THR A 62 23.07 8.98 -55.28
N GLY A 63 23.76 8.22 -56.14
CA GLY A 63 23.32 7.99 -57.52
C GLY A 63 22.08 7.08 -57.58
N SER A 64 21.22 7.27 -58.58
CA SER A 64 19.98 6.50 -58.78
C SER A 64 20.19 4.99 -58.57
N ILE A 65 19.25 4.36 -57.87
CA ILE A 65 19.19 2.91 -57.56
C ILE A 65 19.49 2.04 -58.80
N ASP A 66 19.16 2.54 -60.00
CA ASP A 66 19.42 1.87 -61.28
C ASP A 66 20.90 1.65 -61.60
N ARG A 67 21.84 2.49 -61.15
CA ARG A 67 23.29 2.32 -61.42
C ARG A 67 23.96 1.30 -60.52
N VAL A 68 23.36 0.96 -59.38
CA VAL A 68 23.90 0.00 -58.41
C VAL A 68 23.84 -1.44 -58.93
N ARG A 69 22.96 -1.72 -59.91
CA ARG A 69 22.73 -3.07 -60.45
C ARG A 69 23.83 -3.55 -61.41
N GLU A 70 24.62 -2.65 -62.00
CA GLU A 70 25.48 -3.00 -63.15
C GLU A 70 27.00 -2.94 -62.93
N ASN A 71 27.53 -2.46 -61.80
CA ASN A 71 28.99 -2.42 -61.59
C ASN A 71 29.43 -2.50 -60.12
N ALA A 72 30.75 -2.69 -59.91
CA ALA A 72 31.53 -2.99 -58.69
C ALA A 72 31.26 -2.17 -57.39
N ASP A 73 30.21 -1.36 -57.33
CA ASP A 73 29.75 -0.63 -56.14
C ASP A 73 28.81 -1.46 -55.24
N ALA A 74 28.38 -2.65 -55.67
CA ALA A 74 27.59 -3.58 -54.84
C ALA A 74 28.27 -3.91 -53.50
N LEU A 75 29.60 -4.02 -53.47
CA LEU A 75 30.38 -4.23 -52.24
C LEU A 75 30.33 -3.01 -51.29
N LYS A 76 30.33 -1.78 -51.81
CA LYS A 76 30.26 -0.56 -51.00
C LYS A 76 28.86 -0.33 -50.43
N VAL A 77 27.83 -0.60 -51.23
CA VAL A 77 26.43 -0.59 -50.77
C VAL A 77 26.23 -1.66 -49.70
N THR A 78 26.71 -2.87 -49.93
CA THR A 78 26.66 -3.97 -48.94
C THR A 78 27.40 -3.58 -47.67
N PHE A 79 28.57 -2.94 -47.75
CA PHE A 79 29.31 -2.49 -46.57
C PHE A 79 28.54 -1.46 -45.74
N VAL A 80 27.91 -0.46 -46.37
CA VAL A 80 27.11 0.54 -45.63
C VAL A 80 25.83 -0.06 -45.07
N VAL A 81 25.16 -0.96 -45.80
CA VAL A 81 23.99 -1.69 -45.30
C VAL A 81 24.39 -2.58 -44.12
N VAL A 82 25.51 -3.31 -44.20
CA VAL A 82 26.02 -4.12 -43.11
C VAL A 82 26.43 -3.25 -41.92
N LEU A 83 27.06 -2.09 -42.14
CA LEU A 83 27.43 -1.17 -41.07
C LEU A 83 26.21 -0.58 -40.37
N LEU A 84 25.16 -0.23 -41.13
CA LEU A 84 23.86 0.19 -40.59
C LEU A 84 23.19 -0.92 -39.79
N LEU A 85 23.14 -2.14 -40.34
CA LEU A 85 22.60 -3.30 -39.65
C LEU A 85 23.39 -3.57 -38.37
N VAL A 86 24.72 -3.58 -38.41
CA VAL A 86 25.57 -3.81 -37.24
C VAL A 86 25.47 -2.69 -36.20
N ALA A 87 25.24 -1.44 -36.60
CA ALA A 87 25.08 -0.32 -35.66
C ALA A 87 23.68 -0.24 -35.04
N LEU A 88 22.62 -0.57 -35.80
CA LEU A 88 21.23 -0.42 -35.37
C LEU A 88 20.67 -1.68 -34.69
N ILE A 89 21.02 -2.88 -35.19
CA ILE A 89 20.47 -4.16 -34.70
C ILE A 89 20.76 -4.40 -33.21
N PRO A 90 21.97 -4.14 -32.68
CA PRO A 90 22.22 -4.40 -31.27
C PRO A 90 21.30 -3.60 -30.35
N GLY A 91 21.09 -2.30 -30.60
CA GLY A 91 20.16 -1.50 -29.78
C GLY A 91 18.67 -1.85 -29.99
N LEU A 92 18.31 -2.35 -31.18
CA LEU A 92 16.92 -2.65 -31.56
C LEU A 92 16.43 -4.03 -31.13
N VAL A 93 17.27 -5.07 -31.22
CA VAL A 93 16.84 -6.47 -31.04
C VAL A 93 17.72 -7.35 -30.16
N ALA A 94 18.95 -6.93 -29.81
CA ALA A 94 19.85 -7.76 -28.98
C ALA A 94 20.25 -7.07 -27.65
N PRO A 95 19.89 -7.62 -26.47
CA PRO A 95 20.28 -7.03 -25.19
C PRO A 95 21.81 -7.01 -25.05
N LEU A 96 22.38 -5.83 -24.77
CA LEU A 96 23.80 -5.65 -24.53
C LEU A 96 24.10 -5.81 -23.04
N GLN A 97 25.18 -6.50 -22.68
CA GLN A 97 25.63 -6.53 -21.29
C GLN A 97 26.24 -5.17 -20.93
N VAL A 98 25.55 -4.43 -20.07
CA VAL A 98 26.04 -3.19 -19.50
C VAL A 98 26.61 -3.50 -18.12
N ARG A 99 27.94 -3.40 -17.99
CA ARG A 99 28.59 -3.43 -16.69
C ARG A 99 28.54 -2.03 -16.08
N SER A 100 27.97 -1.92 -14.89
CA SER A 100 28.07 -0.72 -14.08
C SER A 100 29.45 -0.62 -13.43
N ALA A 101 29.92 0.60 -13.18
CA ALA A 101 31.18 0.87 -12.46
C ALA A 101 31.20 0.31 -11.03
N SER A 102 30.02 -0.04 -10.47
CA SER A 102 29.85 -0.66 -9.15
C SER A 102 29.86 -2.21 -9.16
N GLY A 103 30.22 -2.85 -10.29
CA GLY A 103 30.39 -4.30 -10.36
C GLY A 103 29.10 -5.11 -10.60
N GLY A 104 27.93 -4.46 -10.66
CA GLY A 104 26.69 -5.07 -11.14
C GLY A 104 26.61 -5.08 -12.66
N GLY A 105 26.43 -6.27 -13.26
CA GLY A 105 26.14 -6.40 -14.70
C GLY A 105 24.63 -6.57 -14.92
N GLY A 106 24.05 -5.76 -15.81
CA GLY A 106 22.67 -5.90 -16.27
C GLY A 106 22.60 -5.98 -17.80
N MET A 107 21.57 -6.64 -18.34
CA MET A 107 21.29 -6.57 -19.78
C MET A 107 20.51 -5.29 -20.10
N SER A 108 20.91 -4.57 -21.14
CA SER A 108 20.11 -3.46 -21.68
C SER A 108 18.79 -4.00 -22.22
N SER A 109 17.70 -3.27 -22.00
CA SER A 109 16.44 -3.55 -22.70
C SER A 109 16.52 -3.06 -24.14
N THR A 110 15.94 -3.82 -25.07
CA THR A 110 15.90 -3.42 -26.49
C THR A 110 14.73 -2.49 -26.75
N ALA A 111 14.86 -1.59 -27.73
CA ALA A 111 13.77 -0.67 -28.08
C ALA A 111 12.50 -1.43 -28.50
N TYR A 112 12.65 -2.54 -29.23
CA TYR A 112 11.54 -3.43 -29.59
C TYR A 112 10.89 -4.07 -28.36
N GLY A 113 11.69 -4.57 -27.41
CA GLY A 113 11.18 -5.18 -26.18
C GLY A 113 10.40 -4.17 -25.33
N ILE A 114 10.93 -2.95 -25.18
CA ILE A 114 10.24 -1.86 -24.45
C ILE A 114 8.94 -1.48 -25.16
N GLY A 115 8.98 -1.28 -26.47
CA GLY A 115 7.78 -0.93 -27.26
C GLY A 115 6.69 -2.01 -27.18
N ASN A 116 7.07 -3.28 -27.24
CA ASN A 116 6.14 -4.40 -27.14
C ASN A 116 5.63 -4.67 -25.71
N SER A 117 6.26 -4.05 -24.70
CA SER A 117 5.79 -4.07 -23.30
C SER A 117 4.90 -2.88 -22.94
N THR A 118 4.53 -2.04 -23.91
CA THR A 118 3.58 -0.94 -23.67
C THR A 118 2.15 -1.48 -23.58
N GLY A 119 1.46 -1.12 -22.51
CA GLY A 119 0.10 -1.56 -22.24
C GLY A 119 -0.48 -0.82 -21.04
N PRO A 120 -1.81 -0.93 -20.79
CA PRO A 120 -2.41 -0.34 -19.62
C PRO A 120 -1.80 -1.00 -18.37
N GLY A 121 -1.18 -0.17 -17.52
CA GLY A 121 -0.43 -0.63 -16.35
C GLY A 121 -1.32 -1.06 -15.18
N ALA A 122 -0.98 -0.60 -13.98
CA ALA A 122 -1.72 -0.93 -12.76
C ALA A 122 -3.19 -0.47 -12.75
N ILE A 123 -3.60 0.44 -13.65
CA ILE A 123 -5.01 0.84 -13.80
C ILE A 123 -5.94 -0.36 -14.01
N THR A 124 -5.50 -1.38 -14.75
CA THR A 124 -6.29 -2.60 -14.99
C THR A 124 -6.63 -3.38 -13.72
N GLN A 125 -5.91 -3.12 -12.62
CA GLN A 125 -6.15 -3.74 -11.32
C GLN A 125 -6.97 -2.85 -10.38
N TRP A 126 -7.07 -1.55 -10.71
CA TRP A 126 -7.87 -0.56 -10.01
C TRP A 126 -9.28 -0.42 -10.60
N ASP A 127 -9.43 -0.72 -11.88
CA ASP A 127 -10.65 -0.66 -12.70
C ASP A 127 -11.91 -1.11 -11.94
N ASP A 128 -11.97 -2.37 -11.49
CA ASP A 128 -13.10 -2.91 -10.73
C ASP A 128 -13.43 -2.14 -9.44
N SER A 129 -12.42 -1.64 -8.73
CA SER A 129 -12.65 -0.86 -7.49
C SER A 129 -13.15 0.55 -7.80
N LEU A 130 -12.74 1.14 -8.93
CA LEU A 130 -13.18 2.46 -9.38
C LEU A 130 -14.57 2.38 -10.03
N ASP A 131 -14.85 1.36 -10.82
CA ASP A 131 -16.19 1.03 -11.31
C ASP A 131 -17.17 0.80 -10.15
N TRP A 132 -16.73 0.06 -9.13
CA TRP A 132 -17.53 -0.09 -7.92
C TRP A 132 -17.79 1.27 -7.27
N MET A 133 -16.76 2.10 -7.09
CA MET A 133 -16.90 3.42 -6.47
C MET A 133 -17.90 4.29 -7.24
N LYS A 134 -17.76 4.39 -8.56
CA LYS A 134 -18.66 5.15 -9.43
C LYS A 134 -20.12 4.76 -9.25
N ASN A 135 -20.40 3.45 -9.17
CA ASN A 135 -21.76 2.91 -9.19
C ASN A 135 -22.37 2.61 -7.80
N ASN A 136 -21.55 2.52 -6.74
CA ASN A 136 -21.98 2.08 -5.40
C ASN A 136 -21.68 3.11 -4.31
N THR A 137 -21.24 4.30 -4.67
CA THR A 137 -21.16 5.45 -3.75
C THR A 137 -22.07 6.57 -4.26
N PRO A 138 -22.58 7.46 -3.39
CA PRO A 138 -23.44 8.57 -3.82
C PRO A 138 -22.73 9.43 -4.86
N ALA A 139 -23.46 10.00 -5.81
CA ALA A 139 -22.88 11.03 -6.67
C ALA A 139 -22.36 12.21 -5.82
N GLU A 140 -21.32 12.89 -6.28
CA GLU A 140 -20.84 14.13 -5.65
C GLU A 140 -22.01 15.13 -5.53
N GLY A 141 -22.21 15.73 -4.36
CA GLY A 141 -23.36 16.59 -4.05
C GLY A 141 -24.58 15.86 -3.47
N ASN A 142 -24.57 14.52 -3.40
CA ASN A 142 -25.70 13.73 -2.87
C ASN A 142 -25.38 12.96 -1.58
N TYR A 143 -24.16 13.03 -1.05
CA TYR A 143 -23.85 12.36 0.22
C TYR A 143 -24.75 12.87 1.36
N GLY A 144 -25.22 11.98 2.22
CA GLY A 144 -26.15 12.31 3.30
C GLY A 144 -27.53 12.76 2.83
N GLY A 145 -27.89 12.51 1.57
CA GLY A 145 -29.19 12.88 1.00
C GLY A 145 -29.31 14.37 0.64
N ALA A 146 -28.18 15.07 0.46
CA ALA A 146 -28.15 16.51 0.22
C ALA A 146 -28.86 16.95 -1.08
N GLY A 147 -28.91 16.10 -2.10
CA GLY A 147 -29.71 16.33 -3.31
C GLY A 147 -29.14 17.38 -4.28
N ASN A 148 -27.84 17.70 -4.20
CA ASN A 148 -27.17 18.75 -4.98
C ASN A 148 -26.29 18.21 -6.12
N ALA A 149 -26.46 16.94 -6.55
CA ALA A 149 -25.63 16.37 -7.59
C ALA A 149 -25.71 17.08 -8.95
N ASP A 150 -26.78 17.85 -9.20
CA ASP A 150 -26.93 18.70 -10.39
C ASP A 150 -26.05 19.97 -10.35
N GLN A 151 -25.47 20.32 -9.20
CA GLN A 151 -24.56 21.46 -9.04
C GLN A 151 -23.09 21.11 -9.34
N LEU A 152 -22.78 19.82 -9.51
CA LEU A 152 -21.44 19.30 -9.81
C LEU A 152 -21.47 18.37 -11.02
N GLY A 153 -21.88 18.90 -12.18
CA GLY A 153 -21.89 18.13 -13.42
C GLY A 153 -20.47 17.75 -13.87
N TYR A 154 -20.21 16.46 -14.08
CA TYR A 154 -18.88 15.95 -14.44
C TYR A 154 -18.28 16.56 -15.71
N TYR A 155 -19.11 16.86 -16.71
CA TYR A 155 -18.69 17.45 -18.00
C TYR A 155 -19.00 18.96 -18.11
N GLU A 156 -19.31 19.60 -16.99
CA GLU A 156 -19.61 21.03 -16.97
C GLU A 156 -18.35 21.90 -16.96
N SER A 157 -18.55 23.19 -17.23
CA SER A 157 -17.48 24.18 -17.21
C SER A 157 -17.51 24.96 -15.91
N TYR A 158 -16.42 24.91 -15.17
CA TYR A 158 -16.24 25.62 -13.91
C TYR A 158 -15.36 26.85 -14.13
N GLN A 159 -15.71 27.95 -13.45
CA GLN A 159 -14.85 29.15 -13.43
C GLN A 159 -13.84 29.03 -12.29
N GLU A 160 -12.64 29.56 -12.50
CA GLU A 160 -11.64 29.66 -11.45
C GLU A 160 -12.16 30.58 -10.33
N PRO A 161 -12.26 30.09 -9.08
CA PRO A 161 -12.72 30.90 -7.96
C PRO A 161 -11.77 32.08 -7.68
N PRO A 162 -12.26 33.27 -7.28
CA PRO A 162 -11.41 34.45 -7.05
C PRO A 162 -10.34 34.27 -5.95
N ASN A 163 -10.61 33.40 -4.98
CA ASN A 163 -9.73 33.00 -3.87
C ASN A 163 -8.88 31.77 -4.20
N GLY A 164 -9.12 31.09 -5.33
CA GLY A 164 -8.46 29.85 -5.72
C GLY A 164 -9.04 28.58 -5.08
N ASP A 165 -9.98 28.72 -4.14
CA ASP A 165 -10.65 27.61 -3.45
C ASP A 165 -12.07 27.48 -3.98
N TYR A 166 -12.46 26.27 -4.37
CA TYR A 166 -13.78 25.99 -4.93
C TYR A 166 -14.77 25.70 -3.82
N ASP A 167 -15.90 26.42 -3.82
CA ASP A 167 -16.98 26.23 -2.84
C ASP A 167 -17.84 25.02 -3.27
N TYR A 168 -17.53 23.85 -2.74
CA TYR A 168 -18.26 22.62 -3.06
C TYR A 168 -19.64 22.60 -2.37
N PRO A 169 -20.72 22.21 -3.08
CA PRO A 169 -22.05 22.09 -2.49
C PRO A 169 -22.12 21.01 -1.42
N ASP A 170 -23.06 21.16 -0.50
CA ASP A 170 -23.38 20.13 0.49
C ASP A 170 -23.57 18.76 -0.17
N GLY A 171 -23.00 17.73 0.44
CA GLY A 171 -23.04 16.36 -0.06
C GLY A 171 -21.93 16.01 -1.07
N ALA A 172 -21.07 16.95 -1.45
CA ALA A 172 -19.78 16.62 -2.07
C ALA A 172 -18.80 16.03 -1.04
N TYR A 173 -17.83 15.25 -1.51
CA TYR A 173 -16.86 14.59 -0.62
C TYR A 173 -15.55 14.24 -1.30
N GLY A 174 -14.50 14.06 -0.48
CA GLY A 174 -13.17 13.65 -0.92
C GLY A 174 -12.93 12.14 -0.86
N VAL A 175 -12.10 11.65 -1.78
CA VAL A 175 -11.51 10.31 -1.78
C VAL A 175 -10.00 10.38 -1.55
N MET A 176 -9.58 9.91 -0.38
CA MET A 176 -8.19 9.93 0.05
C MET A 176 -7.42 8.73 -0.51
N SER A 177 -6.29 9.00 -1.14
CA SER A 177 -5.32 7.97 -1.55
C SER A 177 -3.94 8.60 -1.70
N TRP A 178 -2.95 7.81 -2.12
CA TRP A 178 -1.68 8.39 -2.54
C TRP A 178 -1.85 9.18 -3.85
N TRP A 179 -1.10 10.28 -3.99
CA TRP A 179 -1.30 11.26 -5.06
C TRP A 179 -1.17 10.67 -6.48
N ASP A 180 -0.39 9.59 -6.65
CA ASP A 180 -0.27 8.84 -7.91
C ASP A 180 -1.63 8.42 -8.51
N TYR A 181 -2.65 8.20 -7.68
CA TYR A 181 -3.92 7.59 -8.09
C TYR A 181 -5.05 8.58 -8.36
N GLY A 182 -4.84 9.88 -8.10
CA GLY A 182 -5.91 10.88 -8.16
C GLY A 182 -6.59 10.99 -9.53
N HIS A 183 -5.84 10.93 -10.64
CA HIS A 183 -6.46 10.96 -11.97
C HIS A 183 -7.36 9.74 -12.23
N TRP A 184 -7.04 8.57 -11.67
CA TRP A 184 -7.88 7.38 -11.84
C TRP A 184 -9.18 7.49 -11.04
N ILE A 185 -9.10 8.04 -9.83
CA ILE A 185 -10.26 8.36 -9.00
C ILE A 185 -11.19 9.34 -9.71
N THR A 186 -10.65 10.39 -10.33
CA THR A 186 -11.45 11.35 -11.11
C THR A 186 -12.02 10.76 -12.39
N VAL A 187 -11.22 10.01 -13.16
CA VAL A 187 -11.61 9.58 -14.52
C VAL A 187 -12.52 8.35 -14.50
N GLU A 188 -12.14 7.30 -13.77
CA GLU A 188 -12.92 6.04 -13.74
C GLU A 188 -13.88 6.00 -12.55
N GLY A 189 -13.46 6.54 -11.40
CA GLY A 189 -14.30 6.59 -10.21
C GLY A 189 -15.37 7.69 -10.24
N GLU A 190 -15.19 8.71 -11.09
CA GLU A 190 -16.03 9.92 -11.13
C GLU A 190 -16.23 10.55 -9.74
N ARG A 191 -15.16 10.57 -8.93
CA ARG A 191 -15.12 11.19 -7.58
C ARG A 191 -13.97 12.17 -7.45
N ILE A 192 -14.03 13.02 -6.42
CA ILE A 192 -13.01 14.06 -6.19
C ILE A 192 -11.86 13.48 -5.33
N PRO A 193 -10.62 13.40 -5.84
CA PRO A 193 -9.49 12.92 -5.05
C PRO A 193 -8.94 14.04 -4.15
N ASN A 194 -8.55 13.70 -2.92
CA ASN A 194 -7.86 14.66 -2.03
C ASN A 194 -6.43 15.01 -2.52
N ALA A 195 -5.80 14.14 -3.31
CA ALA A 195 -4.46 14.34 -3.84
C ALA A 195 -4.31 13.79 -5.27
N ASN A 196 -3.48 14.41 -6.10
CA ASN A 196 -3.41 14.08 -7.53
C ASN A 196 -1.99 14.06 -8.14
N PRO A 197 -1.81 13.52 -9.37
CA PRO A 197 -0.53 13.44 -10.09
C PRO A 197 0.24 14.75 -10.32
N PHE A 198 -0.40 15.91 -10.12
CA PHE A 198 0.29 17.21 -10.10
C PHE A 198 1.01 17.48 -8.77
N GLN A 199 1.01 16.52 -7.84
CA GLN A 199 1.54 16.59 -6.47
C GLN A 199 0.78 17.56 -5.56
N GLN A 200 -0.41 18.01 -5.99
CA GLN A 200 -1.35 18.71 -5.12
C GLN A 200 -1.88 17.73 -4.06
N GLY A 201 -1.95 18.18 -2.81
CA GLY A 201 -2.39 17.35 -1.68
C GLY A 201 -1.40 16.26 -1.23
N ALA A 202 -0.20 16.16 -1.82
CA ALA A 202 0.73 15.06 -1.52
C ALA A 202 1.24 15.06 -0.07
N VAL A 203 1.47 16.24 0.52
CA VAL A 203 1.88 16.40 1.92
C VAL A 203 0.74 15.99 2.85
N GLN A 204 -0.48 16.44 2.59
CA GLN A 204 -1.67 16.11 3.35
C GLN A 204 -1.97 14.62 3.29
N ALA A 205 -1.90 14.02 2.08
CA ALA A 205 -2.01 12.59 1.91
C ALA A 205 -0.93 11.83 2.68
N ALA A 206 0.33 12.30 2.66
CA ALA A 206 1.40 11.68 3.45
C ALA A 206 1.12 11.74 4.96
N ASN A 207 0.73 12.91 5.47
CA ASN A 207 0.40 13.12 6.88
C ASN A 207 -0.75 12.23 7.34
N TYR A 208 -1.79 12.09 6.51
CA TYR A 208 -2.91 11.20 6.78
C TYR A 208 -2.49 9.72 6.74
N LEU A 209 -1.88 9.27 5.64
CA LEU A 209 -1.56 7.87 5.40
C LEU A 209 -0.54 7.32 6.41
N LEU A 210 0.35 8.17 6.91
CA LEU A 210 1.34 7.83 7.93
C LEU A 210 0.90 8.22 9.34
N ALA A 211 -0.29 8.78 9.57
CA ALA A 211 -0.73 9.13 10.91
C ALA A 211 -0.62 7.91 11.86
N PRO A 212 0.02 8.05 13.03
CA PRO A 212 0.25 6.96 13.99
C PRO A 212 -1.00 6.61 14.82
N SER A 213 -2.05 7.42 14.76
CA SER A 213 -3.30 7.18 15.48
C SER A 213 -4.50 7.65 14.64
N GLU A 214 -5.68 7.14 14.98
CA GLU A 214 -6.92 7.56 14.31
C GLU A 214 -7.25 9.02 14.62
N ALA A 215 -6.99 9.47 15.86
CA ALA A 215 -7.15 10.87 16.25
C ALA A 215 -6.24 11.80 15.43
N GLN A 216 -4.97 11.44 15.23
CA GLN A 216 -4.09 12.26 14.41
C GLN A 216 -4.49 12.22 12.92
N ALA A 217 -4.99 11.08 12.42
CA ALA A 217 -5.53 11.01 11.07
C ALA A 217 -6.73 11.95 10.90
N GLU A 218 -7.60 11.99 11.91
CA GLU A 218 -8.75 12.90 11.99
C GLU A 218 -8.34 14.37 12.07
N ASP A 219 -7.31 14.71 12.86
CA ASP A 219 -6.76 16.08 12.93
C ASP A 219 -6.22 16.53 11.56
N VAL A 220 -5.59 15.64 10.80
CA VAL A 220 -5.10 15.95 9.43
C VAL A 220 -6.27 16.22 8.48
N LEU A 221 -7.33 15.42 8.55
CA LEU A 221 -8.52 15.66 7.74
C LEU A 221 -9.22 16.96 8.15
N THR A 222 -9.39 17.19 9.45
CA THR A 222 -10.07 18.39 9.98
C THR A 222 -9.29 19.67 9.67
N SER A 223 -7.97 19.66 9.82
CA SER A 223 -7.13 20.83 9.48
C SER A 223 -7.06 21.10 7.97
N TYR A 224 -7.23 20.06 7.15
CA TYR A 224 -7.43 20.23 5.71
C TYR A 224 -8.83 20.77 5.37
N GLU A 225 -9.81 20.43 6.20
CA GLU A 225 -11.21 20.86 6.14
C GLU A 225 -11.45 22.19 6.91
N GLU A 226 -10.42 22.84 7.49
CA GLU A 226 -10.55 24.10 8.24
C GLU A 226 -10.88 25.27 7.28
N GLY A 227 -12.19 25.52 7.19
CA GLY A 227 -12.87 26.39 6.22
C GLY A 227 -14.27 25.84 5.89
N ALA A 228 -14.46 24.52 6.05
CA ALA A 228 -15.55 23.73 5.52
C ALA A 228 -16.38 22.97 6.58
N GLN A 229 -16.47 23.44 7.83
CA GLN A 229 -17.38 22.82 8.79
C GLN A 229 -18.86 22.90 8.33
N ASP A 230 -19.15 23.81 7.39
CA ASP A 230 -20.46 24.01 6.77
C ASP A 230 -20.43 23.74 5.23
N GLU A 231 -19.40 23.07 4.67
CA GLU A 231 -19.25 22.84 3.22
C GLU A 231 -18.98 21.36 2.86
N GLY A 232 -19.35 20.94 1.65
CA GLY A 232 -19.19 19.58 1.10
C GLY A 232 -17.76 19.17 0.75
N ASN A 233 -16.81 19.35 1.68
CA ASN A 233 -15.38 19.05 1.47
C ASN A 233 -14.86 17.88 2.32
N GLN A 234 -15.75 17.15 2.98
CA GLN A 234 -15.34 16.12 3.93
C GLN A 234 -14.78 14.89 3.22
N THR A 235 -13.65 14.38 3.70
CA THR A 235 -13.09 13.13 3.22
C THR A 235 -13.95 11.95 3.69
N ARG A 236 -14.54 11.21 2.75
CA ARG A 236 -15.46 10.09 3.03
C ARG A 236 -14.91 8.74 2.68
N PHE A 237 -14.10 8.63 1.63
CA PHE A 237 -13.53 7.35 1.22
C PHE A 237 -12.02 7.37 1.27
N VAL A 238 -11.43 6.19 1.49
CA VAL A 238 -9.98 5.99 1.46
C VAL A 238 -9.67 4.77 0.62
N MET A 239 -8.82 4.92 -0.39
CA MET A 239 -8.35 3.82 -1.24
C MET A 239 -6.89 3.54 -0.95
N VAL A 240 -6.57 2.31 -0.55
CA VAL A 240 -5.21 1.87 -0.24
C VAL A 240 -4.86 0.63 -1.06
N ASP A 241 -3.74 0.66 -1.78
CA ASP A 241 -3.23 -0.51 -2.47
C ASP A 241 -2.07 -1.21 -1.74
N TRP A 242 -1.73 -2.38 -2.25
CA TRP A 242 -0.65 -3.18 -1.69
C TRP A 242 0.74 -2.50 -1.79
N GLN A 243 0.97 -1.64 -2.80
CA GLN A 243 2.26 -0.97 -3.00
C GLN A 243 2.52 0.07 -1.91
N MET A 244 1.49 0.79 -1.50
CA MET A 244 1.55 1.79 -0.42
C MET A 244 2.02 1.16 0.90
N THR A 245 1.68 -0.10 1.17
CA THR A 245 2.04 -0.78 2.42
C THR A 245 3.25 -1.71 2.31
N THR A 246 3.87 -1.83 1.13
CA THR A 246 5.02 -2.71 0.91
C THR A 246 6.33 -1.92 0.88
N VAL A 247 7.22 -2.20 1.84
CA VAL A 247 8.57 -1.62 1.86
C VAL A 247 9.35 -2.05 0.62
N GLY A 248 10.06 -1.11 -0.01
CA GLY A 248 10.70 -1.31 -1.31
C GLY A 248 9.75 -1.18 -2.51
N GLN A 249 8.49 -0.80 -2.29
CA GLN A 249 7.56 -0.30 -3.30
C GLN A 249 7.25 1.18 -3.04
N LYS A 250 5.99 1.58 -2.88
CA LYS A 250 5.60 2.98 -2.70
C LYS A 250 5.63 3.46 -1.24
N PHE A 251 5.75 2.57 -0.25
CA PHE A 251 5.75 2.94 1.17
C PHE A 251 6.73 4.07 1.52
N GLY A 252 7.93 4.08 0.92
CA GLY A 252 8.96 5.08 1.22
C GLY A 252 8.63 6.49 0.69
N ALA A 253 7.72 6.62 -0.28
CA ALA A 253 7.42 7.91 -0.88
C ALA A 253 6.64 8.84 0.08
N PRO A 254 5.55 8.42 0.75
CA PRO A 254 4.91 9.22 1.80
C PRO A 254 5.88 9.72 2.88
N VAL A 255 6.88 8.93 3.27
CA VAL A 255 7.87 9.34 4.30
C VAL A 255 8.65 10.58 3.88
N VAL A 256 8.87 10.81 2.58
CA VAL A 256 9.57 11.99 2.06
C VAL A 256 8.70 13.26 2.09
N PHE A 257 7.38 13.10 1.94
CA PHE A 257 6.41 14.20 1.92
C PHE A 257 5.83 14.51 3.30
N TYR A 258 6.03 13.63 4.27
CA TYR A 258 5.51 13.78 5.63
C TYR A 258 6.23 14.92 6.37
N ASP A 259 5.46 15.90 6.84
CA ASP A 259 5.97 17.07 7.55
C ASP A 259 5.33 17.29 8.93
N ALA A 260 4.34 16.46 9.31
CA ALA A 260 3.70 16.56 10.61
C ALA A 260 4.65 16.28 11.79
N ASN A 261 5.73 15.52 11.57
CA ASN A 261 6.84 15.30 12.53
C ASN A 261 8.13 14.93 11.78
N GLN A 262 9.29 15.08 12.42
CA GLN A 262 10.56 14.63 11.86
C GLN A 262 10.71 13.11 11.96
N VAL A 263 10.49 12.42 10.85
CA VAL A 263 10.70 10.98 10.71
C VAL A 263 11.51 10.67 9.44
N GLY A 264 12.27 9.59 9.47
CA GLY A 264 12.96 9.02 8.32
C GLY A 264 12.55 7.57 8.09
N ALA A 265 13.02 6.98 6.99
CA ALA A 265 12.70 5.59 6.63
C ALA A 265 13.02 4.58 7.75
N ASN A 266 14.11 4.80 8.49
CA ASN A 266 14.57 3.93 9.57
C ASN A 266 13.63 3.90 10.79
N ASP A 267 12.75 4.91 10.94
CA ASP A 267 11.75 4.92 12.02
C ASP A 267 10.64 3.91 11.76
N PHE A 268 10.44 3.50 10.50
CA PHE A 268 9.39 2.56 10.09
C PHE A 268 9.92 1.15 9.84
N TYR A 269 11.13 1.02 9.32
CA TYR A 269 11.69 -0.28 8.98
C TYR A 269 13.21 -0.25 8.90
N TYR A 270 13.83 -1.41 9.02
CA TYR A 270 15.27 -1.56 8.85
C TYR A 270 15.62 -2.90 8.20
N PRO A 271 16.72 -2.97 7.41
CA PRO A 271 17.11 -4.21 6.76
C PRO A 271 17.76 -5.18 7.76
N LEU A 272 17.35 -6.44 7.68
CA LEU A 272 18.03 -7.58 8.29
C LEU A 272 18.70 -8.41 7.18
N PHE A 273 19.95 -8.78 7.42
CA PHE A 273 20.77 -9.52 6.47
C PHE A 273 20.93 -10.98 6.87
N VAL A 274 21.25 -11.83 5.90
CA VAL A 274 21.63 -13.23 6.10
C VAL A 274 23.05 -13.44 5.62
N GLU A 275 23.86 -14.11 6.42
CA GLU A 275 25.24 -14.45 6.09
C GLU A 275 25.32 -15.45 4.92
N ARG A 276 26.29 -15.27 4.00
CA ARG A 276 26.50 -16.17 2.86
C ARG A 276 27.56 -17.22 3.17
N GLN A 277 27.32 -18.47 2.72
CA GLN A 277 28.39 -19.48 2.63
C GLN A 277 29.46 -19.01 1.65
N GLY A 278 30.65 -18.67 2.17
CA GLY A 278 31.76 -18.09 1.40
C GLY A 278 32.17 -16.67 1.82
N GLY A 279 31.48 -16.08 2.81
CA GLY A 279 31.78 -14.76 3.36
C GLY A 279 30.88 -13.64 2.82
N GLY A 280 30.59 -12.66 3.66
CA GLY A 280 29.73 -11.50 3.36
C GLY A 280 28.26 -11.71 3.73
N ALA A 281 27.49 -10.62 3.66
CA ALA A 281 26.07 -10.59 4.00
C ALA A 281 25.20 -10.33 2.76
N SER A 282 24.01 -10.92 2.72
CA SER A 282 22.99 -10.63 1.71
C SER A 282 21.71 -10.14 2.34
N PHE A 283 20.98 -9.29 1.62
CA PHE A 283 19.70 -8.79 2.11
C PHE A 283 18.74 -9.96 2.40
N GLY A 284 18.27 -10.04 3.64
CA GLY A 284 17.25 -11.00 4.07
C GLY A 284 15.88 -10.39 3.82
N TYR A 285 15.44 -9.51 4.72
CA TYR A 285 14.16 -8.83 4.64
C TYR A 285 14.18 -7.49 5.41
N TYR A 286 13.11 -6.70 5.29
CA TYR A 286 12.92 -5.51 6.13
C TYR A 286 12.12 -5.88 7.38
N SER A 287 12.71 -5.72 8.56
CA SER A 287 11.97 -5.73 9.81
C SER A 287 11.20 -4.42 9.93
N HIS A 288 9.96 -4.47 10.41
CA HIS A 288 9.10 -3.32 10.63
C HIS A 288 9.11 -2.93 12.10
N THR A 289 9.18 -1.64 12.40
CA THR A 289 9.02 -1.11 13.76
C THR A 289 7.53 -0.99 14.10
N GLN A 290 7.23 -0.71 15.37
CA GLN A 290 5.89 -0.33 15.80
C GLN A 290 5.29 0.83 14.97
N ARG A 291 6.07 1.86 14.67
CA ARG A 291 5.64 3.04 13.90
C ARG A 291 5.12 2.72 12.49
N TYR A 292 5.63 1.67 11.87
CA TYR A 292 5.09 1.13 10.61
C TYR A 292 3.68 0.57 10.79
N TYR A 293 3.46 -0.24 11.82
CA TYR A 293 2.15 -0.86 12.07
C TYR A 293 1.09 0.15 12.52
N GLU A 294 1.51 1.25 13.14
CA GLU A 294 0.66 2.36 13.56
C GLU A 294 0.22 3.27 12.41
N SER A 295 0.91 3.23 11.27
CA SER A 295 0.56 4.07 10.11
C SER A 295 -0.86 3.76 9.62
N GLN A 296 -1.69 4.80 9.45
CA GLN A 296 -3.10 4.69 9.05
C GLN A 296 -3.31 3.77 7.84
N MET A 297 -2.52 3.91 6.77
CA MET A 297 -2.63 3.06 5.59
C MET A 297 -2.32 1.58 5.86
N VAL A 298 -1.45 1.30 6.84
CA VAL A 298 -1.09 -0.07 7.26
C VAL A 298 -2.22 -0.66 8.11
N ARG A 299 -2.80 0.11 9.03
CA ARG A 299 -3.96 -0.28 9.85
C ARG A 299 -5.17 -0.62 8.97
N LEU A 300 -5.44 0.21 7.97
CA LEU A 300 -6.47 -0.02 6.95
C LEU A 300 -6.15 -1.28 6.14
N TYR A 301 -5.01 -1.32 5.44
CA TYR A 301 -4.76 -2.38 4.46
C TYR A 301 -4.48 -3.76 5.09
N ARG A 302 -3.65 -3.86 6.15
CA ARG A 302 -3.28 -5.16 6.73
C ARG A 302 -4.37 -5.75 7.61
N TYR A 303 -5.08 -4.90 8.36
CA TYR A 303 -6.01 -5.35 9.41
C TYR A 303 -7.47 -5.01 9.11
N HIS A 304 -7.78 -4.33 8.00
CA HIS A 304 -9.12 -3.85 7.68
C HIS A 304 -9.71 -2.97 8.80
N GLY A 305 -8.84 -2.21 9.49
CA GLY A 305 -9.22 -1.43 10.66
C GLY A 305 -9.43 -2.22 11.95
N SER A 306 -9.32 -3.56 11.95
CA SER A 306 -9.36 -4.36 13.18
C SER A 306 -8.15 -4.09 14.08
N ALA A 307 -8.32 -4.25 15.40
CA ALA A 307 -7.19 -4.33 16.32
C ALA A 307 -6.28 -5.51 15.97
N MET A 308 -4.98 -5.34 16.23
CA MET A 308 -3.97 -6.38 16.10
C MET A 308 -3.14 -6.45 17.39
N GLU A 309 -3.19 -7.61 18.04
CA GLU A 309 -2.40 -7.87 19.25
C GLU A 309 -0.97 -8.27 18.89
N ALA A 310 -0.02 -7.83 19.72
CA ALA A 310 1.33 -8.38 19.73
C ALA A 310 1.29 -9.88 20.06
N GLN A 311 2.29 -10.61 19.61
CA GLN A 311 2.46 -12.03 19.92
C GLN A 311 3.80 -12.25 20.60
N PRO A 312 3.93 -13.25 21.49
CA PRO A 312 5.17 -13.51 22.24
C PRO A 312 6.21 -14.20 21.34
N ILE A 313 6.52 -13.57 20.21
CA ILE A 313 7.44 -14.04 19.19
C ILE A 313 8.48 -12.93 19.01
N VAL A 314 9.75 -13.29 19.11
CA VAL A 314 10.88 -12.37 19.04
C VAL A 314 11.73 -12.72 17.83
N VAL A 315 12.15 -11.69 17.08
CA VAL A 315 13.20 -11.77 16.08
C VAL A 315 14.52 -11.34 16.72
N ASP A 316 15.55 -12.14 16.52
CA ASP A 316 16.89 -11.98 17.09
C ASP A 316 17.90 -11.70 15.96
N TRP A 317 18.94 -10.90 16.21
CA TRP A 317 20.00 -10.60 15.26
C TRP A 317 21.34 -10.28 15.92
N ASP A 318 22.42 -10.62 15.23
CA ASP A 318 23.77 -10.18 15.58
C ASP A 318 24.08 -8.83 14.92
N THR A 319 25.03 -8.09 15.50
CA THR A 319 25.55 -6.86 14.91
C THR A 319 26.96 -7.09 14.38
N VAL A 320 27.15 -6.93 13.07
CA VAL A 320 28.43 -7.15 12.39
C VAL A 320 28.93 -5.83 11.82
N GLU A 321 30.18 -5.48 12.12
CA GLU A 321 30.84 -4.32 11.51
C GLU A 321 31.57 -4.73 10.22
N SER A 322 31.31 -4.02 9.14
CA SER A 322 32.03 -4.19 7.87
C SER A 322 32.20 -2.85 7.16
N ASN A 323 33.42 -2.54 6.71
CA ASN A 323 33.77 -1.27 6.05
C ASN A 323 33.36 -0.01 6.84
N GLY A 324 33.44 -0.05 8.17
CA GLY A 324 33.05 1.07 9.04
C GLY A 324 31.54 1.31 9.15
N GLN A 325 30.72 0.38 8.63
CA GLN A 325 29.26 0.38 8.81
C GLN A 325 28.83 -0.85 9.61
N SER A 326 27.84 -0.66 10.46
CA SER A 326 27.24 -1.72 11.28
C SER A 326 26.01 -2.29 10.59
N TYR A 327 25.93 -3.62 10.52
CA TYR A 327 24.84 -4.37 9.89
C TYR A 327 24.18 -5.31 10.89
N ARG A 328 22.85 -5.41 10.84
CA ARG A 328 22.07 -6.39 11.59
C ARG A 328 21.95 -7.67 10.78
N VAL A 329 22.56 -8.76 11.26
CA VAL A 329 22.62 -10.04 10.56
C VAL A 329 21.87 -11.08 11.38
N LEU A 330 20.94 -11.79 10.74
CA LEU A 330 20.21 -12.87 11.39
C LEU A 330 21.18 -13.97 11.84
N PRO A 331 21.01 -14.55 13.03
CA PRO A 331 21.91 -15.55 13.56
C PRO A 331 21.95 -16.76 12.63
N SER A 332 23.15 -17.18 12.23
CA SER A 332 23.37 -18.28 11.29
C SER A 332 24.12 -19.43 11.98
N GLY A 333 23.92 -20.68 11.54
CA GLY A 333 24.62 -21.86 12.08
C GLY A 333 23.72 -22.92 12.72
N ASN A 334 24.35 -24.03 13.16
CA ASN A 334 23.63 -25.17 13.75
C ASN A 334 23.09 -24.81 15.14
N GLY A 335 21.77 -24.78 15.28
CA GLY A 335 21.08 -24.48 16.55
C GLY A 335 20.67 -23.02 16.74
N SER A 336 21.08 -22.13 15.85
CA SER A 336 20.67 -20.71 15.85
C SER A 336 19.23 -20.59 15.34
N GLN A 337 18.36 -19.92 16.10
CA GLN A 337 16.97 -19.66 15.73
C GLN A 337 16.76 -18.14 15.63
N PRO A 338 16.62 -17.58 14.41
CA PRO A 338 16.38 -16.15 14.25
C PRO A 338 15.02 -15.71 14.77
N VAL A 339 14.12 -16.67 15.04
CA VAL A 339 12.81 -16.43 15.65
C VAL A 339 12.64 -17.32 16.88
N ARG A 340 12.22 -16.72 17.99
CA ARG A 340 11.94 -17.40 19.26
C ARG A 340 10.50 -17.16 19.68
N SER A 341 9.82 -18.20 20.14
CA SER A 341 8.48 -18.08 20.73
C SER A 341 8.58 -18.24 22.25
N PHE A 342 7.79 -17.47 22.98
CA PHE A 342 7.72 -17.46 24.44
C PHE A 342 6.31 -17.80 24.91
N GLU A 343 6.19 -18.21 26.17
CA GLU A 343 4.90 -18.58 26.77
C GLU A 343 3.92 -17.40 26.86
N ASN A 344 4.45 -16.18 27.06
CA ASN A 344 3.65 -14.97 27.22
C ASN A 344 4.45 -13.71 26.84
N MET A 345 3.74 -12.59 26.73
CA MET A 345 4.33 -11.31 26.32
C MET A 345 5.36 -10.78 27.32
N SER A 346 5.19 -11.02 28.62
CA SER A 346 6.16 -10.58 29.64
C SER A 346 7.50 -11.26 29.45
N ALA A 347 7.52 -12.58 29.27
CA ALA A 347 8.75 -13.34 29.02
C ALA A 347 9.45 -12.92 27.72
N ALA A 348 8.68 -12.61 26.66
CA ALA A 348 9.23 -12.10 25.40
C ALA A 348 9.87 -10.72 25.57
N ARG A 349 9.23 -9.81 26.31
CA ARG A 349 9.75 -8.47 26.61
C ARG A 349 11.00 -8.52 27.48
N ASP A 350 10.98 -9.35 28.53
CA ASP A 350 12.15 -9.56 29.39
C ASP A 350 13.35 -10.08 28.60
N TYR A 351 13.12 -10.92 27.58
CA TYR A 351 14.18 -11.39 26.69
C TYR A 351 14.77 -10.24 25.88
N VAL A 352 13.92 -9.46 25.20
CA VAL A 352 14.34 -8.35 24.34
C VAL A 352 15.11 -7.29 25.14
N GLU A 353 14.65 -6.97 26.35
CA GLU A 353 15.32 -6.02 27.24
C GLU A 353 16.72 -6.50 27.68
N ARG A 354 16.88 -7.81 27.91
CA ARG A 354 18.17 -8.40 28.34
C ARG A 354 19.16 -8.59 27.20
N ASP A 355 18.67 -8.92 26.01
CA ASP A 355 19.49 -9.26 24.86
C ASP A 355 20.03 -8.01 24.14
N GLY A 356 19.18 -6.99 23.95
CA GLY A 356 19.60 -5.71 23.35
C GLY A 356 19.79 -5.73 21.82
N SER A 357 19.66 -6.89 21.17
CA SER A 357 19.75 -7.07 19.71
C SER A 357 18.60 -7.89 19.16
N SER A 358 17.40 -7.66 19.70
CA SER A 358 16.18 -8.36 19.31
C SER A 358 14.95 -7.44 19.39
N GLN A 359 13.83 -7.89 18.82
CA GLN A 359 12.56 -7.16 18.80
C GLN A 359 11.38 -8.14 18.87
N VAL A 360 10.31 -7.79 19.58
CA VAL A 360 9.04 -8.52 19.52
C VAL A 360 8.37 -8.27 18.16
N GLY A 361 7.94 -9.32 17.47
CA GLY A 361 7.28 -9.20 16.18
C GLY A 361 8.23 -8.63 15.12
N GLY A 362 7.78 -7.60 14.40
CA GLY A 362 8.58 -6.92 13.38
C GLY A 362 8.56 -7.59 12.00
N PHE A 363 7.73 -8.62 11.82
CA PHE A 363 7.56 -9.28 10.53
C PHE A 363 6.10 -9.66 10.27
N GLY A 364 5.75 -9.72 8.98
CA GLY A 364 4.41 -10.12 8.56
C GLY A 364 3.34 -9.19 9.14
N PRO A 365 2.36 -9.71 9.91
CA PRO A 365 1.32 -8.92 10.55
C PRO A 365 1.58 -8.65 12.04
N TYR A 366 2.76 -8.98 12.58
CA TYR A 366 2.99 -8.99 14.03
C TYR A 366 3.70 -7.71 14.49
N PRO A 367 2.99 -6.81 15.19
CA PRO A 367 3.58 -5.61 15.79
C PRO A 367 4.32 -5.94 17.10
N GLU A 368 5.09 -4.97 17.60
CA GLU A 368 5.76 -5.03 18.91
C GLU A 368 4.75 -4.90 20.05
N GLU A 369 3.79 -4.00 19.85
CA GLU A 369 2.72 -3.69 20.79
C GLU A 369 1.36 -3.75 20.12
N ARG A 370 0.29 -3.71 20.92
CA ARG A 370 -1.06 -3.72 20.41
C ARG A 370 -1.31 -2.51 19.51
N VAL A 371 -1.86 -2.77 18.33
CA VAL A 371 -2.40 -1.73 17.43
C VAL A 371 -3.92 -1.65 17.65
N PRO A 372 -4.47 -0.53 18.15
CA PRO A 372 -5.91 -0.38 18.36
C PRO A 372 -6.70 -0.44 17.05
N ALA A 373 -7.94 -0.92 17.15
CA ALA A 373 -8.90 -0.87 16.04
C ALA A 373 -9.20 0.58 15.64
N LEU A 374 -9.54 0.77 14.37
CA LEU A 374 -10.18 1.99 13.88
C LEU A 374 -11.67 1.95 14.23
N GLN A 375 -12.20 3.05 14.73
CA GLN A 375 -13.58 3.21 15.19
C GLN A 375 -14.48 3.83 14.12
N HIS A 376 -13.88 4.56 13.19
CA HIS A 376 -14.57 5.36 12.17
C HIS A 376 -14.28 4.88 10.74
N TYR A 377 -13.62 3.73 10.55
CA TYR A 377 -13.29 3.22 9.21
C TYR A 377 -13.74 1.78 9.03
N ARG A 378 -14.45 1.54 7.93
CA ARG A 378 -14.90 0.21 7.51
C ARG A 378 -14.45 -0.11 6.10
N LEU A 379 -14.03 -1.34 5.86
CA LEU A 379 -13.79 -1.86 4.51
C LEU A 379 -15.14 -2.01 3.81
N VAL A 380 -15.34 -1.37 2.67
CA VAL A 380 -16.61 -1.42 1.90
C VAL A 380 -16.48 -2.20 0.58
N LYS A 381 -15.28 -2.18 -0.03
CA LYS A 381 -14.93 -2.96 -1.23
C LYS A 381 -13.47 -3.40 -1.17
N MET A 382 -13.22 -4.58 -1.69
CA MET A 382 -11.89 -5.08 -2.00
C MET A 382 -11.87 -5.50 -3.47
N SER A 383 -10.81 -5.16 -4.18
CA SER A 383 -10.64 -5.53 -5.59
C SER A 383 -10.75 -7.05 -5.79
N ASP A 384 -11.25 -7.45 -6.94
CA ASP A 384 -11.36 -8.87 -7.32
C ASP A 384 -9.98 -9.51 -7.55
N SER A 385 -8.99 -8.71 -7.91
CA SER A 385 -7.61 -9.15 -8.03
C SER A 385 -6.88 -9.14 -6.69
N THR A 386 -5.89 -10.03 -6.55
CA THR A 386 -5.05 -10.15 -5.36
C THR A 386 -3.60 -9.77 -5.65
N ALA A 387 -2.91 -9.30 -4.63
CA ALA A 387 -1.48 -9.03 -4.69
C ALA A 387 -0.61 -10.32 -4.58
N TYR A 388 -1.20 -11.52 -4.56
CA TYR A 388 -0.46 -12.76 -4.35
C TYR A 388 0.59 -13.08 -5.45
N GLY A 389 0.44 -12.53 -6.66
CA GLY A 389 1.40 -12.69 -7.76
C GLY A 389 2.50 -11.62 -7.84
N THR A 390 2.59 -10.72 -6.86
CA THR A 390 3.39 -9.49 -6.96
C THR A 390 4.63 -9.51 -6.06
N SER A 391 5.36 -8.39 -6.00
CA SER A 391 6.44 -8.21 -5.03
C SER A 391 5.95 -8.26 -3.57
N TYR A 392 4.64 -8.12 -3.31
CA TYR A 392 4.06 -8.38 -1.99
C TYR A 392 4.40 -9.79 -1.49
N VAL A 393 4.09 -10.83 -2.26
CA VAL A 393 4.39 -12.22 -1.86
C VAL A 393 5.86 -12.52 -1.89
N ASN A 394 6.61 -11.93 -2.84
CA ASN A 394 8.07 -12.06 -2.82
C ASN A 394 8.67 -11.51 -1.52
N SER A 395 8.09 -10.44 -0.94
CA SER A 395 8.51 -9.94 0.37
C SER A 395 8.19 -10.94 1.49
N LEU A 396 7.00 -11.55 1.49
CA LEU A 396 6.63 -12.59 2.47
C LEU A 396 7.50 -13.86 2.34
N LEU A 397 7.81 -14.27 1.11
CA LEU A 397 8.69 -15.42 0.84
C LEU A 397 10.12 -15.15 1.34
N ARG A 398 10.62 -13.92 1.17
CA ARG A 398 11.91 -13.50 1.74
C ARG A 398 11.91 -13.56 3.26
N VAL A 399 10.87 -13.04 3.92
CA VAL A 399 10.70 -13.15 5.38
C VAL A 399 10.75 -14.61 5.80
N ARG A 400 9.94 -15.47 5.17
CA ARG A 400 9.90 -16.91 5.46
C ARG A 400 11.28 -17.56 5.32
N GLN A 401 11.98 -17.30 4.22
CA GLN A 401 13.29 -17.87 3.96
C GLN A 401 14.35 -17.36 4.94
N ALA A 402 14.36 -16.06 5.21
CA ALA A 402 15.32 -15.44 6.12
C ALA A 402 15.14 -15.90 7.56
N LEU A 403 13.89 -16.05 8.01
CA LEU A 403 13.55 -16.46 9.38
C LEU A 403 13.45 -17.98 9.56
N GLY A 404 13.69 -18.78 8.52
CA GLY A 404 13.61 -20.25 8.60
C GLY A 404 12.20 -20.78 8.93
N LEU A 405 11.14 -20.01 8.66
CA LEU A 405 9.79 -20.35 9.08
C LEU A 405 9.22 -21.51 8.25
N GLN A 406 8.72 -22.54 8.94
CA GLN A 406 8.02 -23.68 8.35
C GLN A 406 6.51 -23.41 8.21
N LEU A 407 6.14 -22.16 7.95
CA LEU A 407 4.75 -21.72 7.81
C LEU A 407 4.43 -21.42 6.35
N PRO A 408 3.18 -21.65 5.90
CA PRO A 408 2.75 -21.18 4.59
C PRO A 408 2.80 -19.64 4.54
N PRO A 409 3.13 -19.00 3.40
CA PRO A 409 3.21 -17.54 3.29
C PRO A 409 1.91 -16.83 3.70
N GLN A 410 0.77 -17.49 3.53
CA GLN A 410 -0.54 -16.99 3.95
C GLN A 410 -0.61 -16.79 5.47
N ALA A 411 0.12 -17.55 6.28
CA ALA A 411 0.19 -17.33 7.73
C ALA A 411 0.95 -16.04 8.12
N LEU A 412 1.66 -15.43 7.16
CA LEU A 412 2.31 -14.13 7.31
C LEU A 412 1.43 -12.96 6.82
N SER A 413 0.16 -13.24 6.51
CA SER A 413 -0.88 -12.25 6.23
C SER A 413 -2.13 -12.58 7.05
N ARG A 414 -2.65 -11.63 7.83
CA ARG A 414 -3.88 -11.84 8.62
C ARG A 414 -5.14 -11.84 7.76
N THR A 415 -5.09 -11.09 6.66
CA THR A 415 -6.20 -10.89 5.73
C THR A 415 -5.73 -11.20 4.31
N THR A 416 -6.67 -11.41 3.40
CA THR A 416 -6.38 -11.52 1.97
C THR A 416 -5.79 -10.19 1.47
N PRO A 417 -4.61 -10.19 0.83
CA PRO A 417 -4.03 -9.00 0.22
C PRO A 417 -4.71 -8.74 -1.13
N GLY A 418 -5.91 -8.14 -1.11
CA GLY A 418 -6.52 -7.58 -2.32
C GLY A 418 -5.63 -6.49 -2.94
N TRP A 419 -5.64 -6.33 -4.26
CA TRP A 419 -4.83 -5.32 -4.92
C TRP A 419 -5.14 -3.91 -4.42
N VAL A 420 -6.42 -3.55 -4.37
CA VAL A 420 -6.95 -2.30 -3.82
C VAL A 420 -7.98 -2.60 -2.74
N LYS A 421 -8.01 -1.80 -1.68
CA LYS A 421 -9.02 -1.83 -0.62
C LYS A 421 -9.61 -0.43 -0.47
N THR A 422 -10.93 -0.35 -0.58
CA THR A 422 -11.70 0.89 -0.40
C THR A 422 -12.39 0.86 0.96
N PHE A 423 -12.16 1.91 1.73
CA PHE A 423 -12.72 2.13 3.04
C PHE A 423 -13.62 3.35 3.02
N GLU A 424 -14.63 3.34 3.89
CA GLU A 424 -15.48 4.49 4.16
C GLU A 424 -15.22 4.99 5.58
N ARG A 425 -15.10 6.32 5.71
CA ARG A 425 -15.06 7.04 6.99
C ARG A 425 -16.50 7.32 7.43
N VAL A 426 -16.89 6.74 8.56
CA VAL A 426 -18.26 6.78 9.10
C VAL A 426 -18.26 7.31 10.55
N PRO A 427 -19.36 7.95 11.00
CA PRO A 427 -19.53 8.28 12.41
C PRO A 427 -19.39 7.06 13.32
N GLY A 428 -19.88 5.90 12.88
CA GLY A 428 -19.85 4.65 13.63
C GLY A 428 -20.98 4.58 14.66
N ALA A 429 -21.51 3.38 14.87
CA ALA A 429 -22.62 3.17 15.78
C ALA A 429 -22.14 3.21 17.24
N THR A 430 -22.85 3.96 18.08
CA THR A 430 -22.62 3.91 19.53
C THR A 430 -23.29 2.67 20.11
N VAL A 431 -22.50 1.83 20.79
CA VAL A 431 -23.02 0.70 21.56
C VAL A 431 -22.72 0.91 23.05
N GLN A 432 -23.77 0.92 23.85
CA GLN A 432 -23.70 0.98 25.30
C GLN A 432 -23.85 -0.43 25.86
N GLY A 433 -23.00 -0.82 26.81
CA GLY A 433 -23.14 -2.11 27.44
C GLY A 433 -22.93 -2.11 28.94
N SER A 434 -23.42 -3.16 29.58
CA SER A 434 -23.43 -3.35 31.03
C SER A 434 -23.18 -4.81 31.40
N GLY A 435 -22.98 -5.09 32.69
CA GLY A 435 -22.80 -6.46 33.20
C GLY A 435 -21.38 -7.00 33.12
N ALA A 436 -20.40 -6.19 32.73
CA ALA A 436 -18.99 -6.56 32.80
C ALA A 436 -18.46 -6.49 34.25
N PRO A 437 -17.44 -7.26 34.64
CA PRO A 437 -16.71 -7.01 35.88
C PRO A 437 -16.04 -5.63 35.86
N ALA A 438 -15.93 -5.02 37.04
CA ALA A 438 -15.30 -3.70 37.18
C ALA A 438 -13.87 -3.69 36.60
N ASN A 439 -13.56 -2.66 35.79
CA ASN A 439 -12.27 -2.48 35.11
C ASN A 439 -11.87 -3.60 34.12
N ALA A 440 -12.78 -4.50 33.76
CA ALA A 440 -12.48 -5.57 32.82
C ALA A 440 -12.28 -5.02 31.40
N THR A 441 -11.34 -5.64 30.67
CA THR A 441 -11.24 -5.47 29.23
C THR A 441 -12.40 -6.18 28.55
N VAL A 442 -13.16 -5.44 27.75
CA VAL A 442 -14.28 -5.95 26.96
C VAL A 442 -13.91 -5.91 25.49
N THR A 443 -14.11 -7.02 24.77
CA THR A 443 -13.79 -7.17 23.35
C THR A 443 -15.08 -7.36 22.55
N ALA A 444 -15.35 -6.46 21.60
CA ALA A 444 -16.38 -6.65 20.58
C ALA A 444 -15.76 -7.29 19.32
N SER A 445 -16.42 -8.29 18.73
CA SER A 445 -15.96 -8.96 17.52
C SER A 445 -17.10 -9.26 16.55
N VAL A 446 -16.89 -9.01 15.26
CA VAL A 446 -17.84 -9.36 14.19
C VAL A 446 -17.09 -10.02 13.04
N GLN A 447 -17.69 -11.07 12.46
CA GLN A 447 -17.17 -11.68 11.24
C GLN A 447 -17.77 -10.98 10.02
N MET A 448 -16.88 -10.60 9.10
CA MET A 448 -17.21 -9.88 7.88
C MET A 448 -16.93 -10.77 6.68
N ARG A 449 -17.85 -10.80 5.72
CA ARG A 449 -17.70 -11.50 4.44
C ARG A 449 -17.22 -10.53 3.37
N VAL A 450 -16.22 -10.96 2.58
CA VAL A 450 -15.71 -10.24 1.43
C VAL A 450 -16.08 -11.01 0.17
N PRO A 451 -17.14 -10.59 -0.56
CA PRO A 451 -17.66 -11.36 -1.68
C PRO A 451 -16.66 -11.56 -2.82
N SER A 452 -15.87 -10.54 -3.16
CA SER A 452 -14.93 -10.56 -4.29
C SER A 452 -13.91 -11.70 -4.24
N THR A 453 -13.49 -12.09 -3.04
CA THR A 453 -12.56 -13.21 -2.84
C THR A 453 -13.19 -14.44 -2.19
N GLY A 454 -14.47 -14.37 -1.81
CA GLY A 454 -15.15 -15.44 -1.07
C GLY A 454 -14.55 -15.72 0.32
N THR A 455 -13.77 -14.79 0.87
CA THR A 455 -13.09 -14.94 2.17
C THR A 455 -13.81 -14.17 3.28
N ASN A 456 -13.59 -14.56 4.53
CA ASN A 456 -14.05 -13.82 5.70
C ASN A 456 -12.88 -13.25 6.50
N PHE A 457 -13.10 -12.15 7.21
CA PHE A 457 -12.20 -11.65 8.25
C PHE A 457 -12.99 -11.36 9.53
N THR A 458 -12.30 -11.09 10.64
CA THR A 458 -12.93 -10.70 11.90
C THR A 458 -12.44 -9.33 12.30
N TYR A 459 -13.36 -8.38 12.45
CA TYR A 459 -13.06 -7.11 13.09
C TYR A 459 -13.14 -7.29 14.60
N ARG A 460 -12.16 -6.75 15.34
CA ARG A 460 -12.08 -6.78 16.79
C ARG A 460 -11.75 -5.39 17.33
N GLN A 461 -12.46 -4.95 18.35
CA GLN A 461 -12.19 -3.72 19.11
C GLN A 461 -12.24 -4.03 20.60
N GLN A 462 -11.50 -3.27 21.40
CA GLN A 462 -11.54 -3.37 22.86
C GLN A 462 -11.82 -2.02 23.48
N THR A 463 -12.50 -2.08 24.62
CA THR A 463 -12.73 -0.96 25.54
C THR A 463 -12.58 -1.48 26.97
N GLN A 464 -12.60 -0.57 27.95
CA GLN A 464 -12.55 -0.93 29.37
C GLN A 464 -13.88 -0.61 30.03
N ALA A 465 -14.37 -1.53 30.86
CA ALA A 465 -15.54 -1.29 31.69
C ALA A 465 -15.22 -0.37 32.88
N ASP A 466 -16.17 0.46 33.29
CA ASP A 466 -16.07 1.31 34.47
C ASP A 466 -16.19 0.49 35.78
N GLN A 467 -16.27 1.18 36.93
CA GLN A 467 -16.41 0.53 38.23
C GLN A 467 -17.79 -0.13 38.44
N GLN A 468 -18.79 0.29 37.68
CA GLN A 468 -20.16 -0.21 37.71
C GLN A 468 -20.36 -1.35 36.69
N GLY A 469 -19.37 -1.66 35.86
CA GLY A 469 -19.45 -2.68 34.83
C GLY A 469 -20.07 -2.20 33.52
N ASN A 470 -20.20 -0.88 33.31
CA ASN A 470 -20.67 -0.30 32.05
C ASN A 470 -19.50 -0.01 31.12
N PHE A 471 -19.75 -0.07 29.82
CA PHE A 471 -18.75 0.18 28.78
C PHE A 471 -19.40 0.77 27.53
N ARG A 472 -18.58 1.39 26.67
CA ARG A 472 -19.02 1.99 25.40
C ARG A 472 -18.08 1.58 24.26
N PHE A 473 -18.67 1.30 23.10
CA PHE A 473 -17.98 1.17 21.82
C PHE A 473 -18.51 2.19 20.80
N THR A 474 -17.64 2.58 19.88
CA THR A 474 -18.01 3.17 18.59
C THR A 474 -17.59 2.16 17.52
N LEU A 475 -18.56 1.54 16.84
CA LEU A 475 -18.35 0.41 15.93
C LEU A 475 -18.57 0.84 14.46
N PRO A 476 -17.58 0.64 13.56
CA PRO A 476 -17.69 1.11 12.18
C PRO A 476 -18.39 0.11 11.24
N TYR A 477 -18.57 -1.15 11.62
CA TYR A 477 -19.23 -2.14 10.75
C TYR A 477 -20.67 -2.37 11.22
N SER A 478 -21.60 -2.41 10.27
CA SER A 478 -22.98 -2.84 10.51
C SER A 478 -23.06 -4.37 10.45
N THR A 479 -24.15 -4.91 10.99
CA THR A 479 -24.54 -6.34 10.92
C THR A 479 -25.91 -6.54 10.27
N THR A 480 -26.72 -5.48 10.21
CA THR A 480 -28.08 -5.46 9.64
C THR A 480 -28.31 -4.14 8.90
N GLY A 481 -29.44 -3.97 8.23
CA GLY A 481 -29.82 -2.67 7.67
C GLY A 481 -29.30 -2.35 6.25
N TYR A 482 -28.61 -3.28 5.58
CA TYR A 482 -27.94 -3.02 4.31
C TYR A 482 -28.85 -2.66 3.12
N GLU A 483 -30.13 -3.03 3.18
CA GLU A 483 -31.07 -2.81 2.08
C GLU A 483 -31.91 -1.54 2.30
N GLN A 484 -31.76 -0.90 3.45
CA GLN A 484 -32.49 0.31 3.85
C GLN A 484 -31.69 1.60 3.59
N VAL A 485 -30.39 1.47 3.33
CA VAL A 485 -29.45 2.58 3.20
C VAL A 485 -28.55 2.29 2.01
N GLY A 486 -28.64 3.12 0.98
CA GLY A 486 -27.85 2.98 -0.23
C GLY A 486 -27.66 4.30 -0.96
N THR A 487 -27.26 4.21 -2.22
CA THR A 487 -26.92 5.38 -3.04
C THR A 487 -28.11 6.29 -3.31
N GLU A 488 -29.33 5.75 -3.32
CA GLU A 488 -30.57 6.54 -3.47
C GLU A 488 -30.84 7.40 -2.25
N GLU A 489 -30.48 6.92 -1.05
CA GLU A 489 -30.56 7.65 0.22
C GLU A 489 -29.34 8.53 0.49
N GLY A 490 -28.35 8.55 -0.41
CA GLY A 490 -27.13 9.35 -0.27
C GLY A 490 -26.01 8.67 0.52
N TYR A 491 -25.96 7.33 0.57
CA TYR A 491 -24.90 6.55 1.22
C TYR A 491 -24.33 5.43 0.32
N ALA A 492 -23.27 4.76 0.74
CA ALA A 492 -22.65 3.71 -0.08
C ALA A 492 -23.40 2.37 -0.03
N ASN A 493 -23.55 1.71 -1.18
CA ASN A 493 -23.98 0.32 -1.27
C ASN A 493 -22.81 -0.62 -0.92
N VAL A 494 -22.63 -0.90 0.38
CA VAL A 494 -21.47 -1.66 0.86
C VAL A 494 -21.49 -3.13 0.39
N SER A 495 -20.35 -3.60 -0.12
CA SER A 495 -20.17 -4.99 -0.56
C SER A 495 -19.70 -5.92 0.56
N VAL A 496 -18.91 -5.41 1.50
CA VAL A 496 -18.44 -6.16 2.66
C VAL A 496 -19.49 -6.09 3.76
N ARG A 497 -20.03 -7.25 4.16
CA ARG A 497 -21.18 -7.34 5.06
C ARG A 497 -20.93 -8.31 6.22
N GLY A 498 -21.49 -8.01 7.38
CA GLY A 498 -21.45 -8.86 8.56
C GLY A 498 -22.16 -10.19 8.32
N THR A 499 -21.66 -11.27 8.90
CA THR A 499 -22.28 -12.60 8.80
C THR A 499 -23.16 -12.94 10.00
N GLY A 500 -23.26 -12.03 10.97
CA GLY A 500 -24.05 -12.16 12.19
C GLY A 500 -23.82 -10.97 13.13
N PRO A 501 -24.41 -10.99 14.34
CA PRO A 501 -24.28 -9.92 15.31
C PRO A 501 -22.84 -9.79 15.83
N TYR A 502 -22.53 -8.64 16.42
CA TYR A 502 -21.34 -8.51 17.24
C TYR A 502 -21.43 -9.46 18.43
N THR A 503 -20.33 -10.16 18.69
CA THR A 503 -20.13 -10.91 19.93
C THR A 503 -19.24 -10.08 20.85
N VAL A 504 -19.76 -9.74 22.02
CA VAL A 504 -19.07 -8.93 23.03
C VAL A 504 -18.69 -9.84 24.19
N VAL A 505 -17.41 -9.87 24.57
CA VAL A 505 -16.90 -10.79 25.59
C VAL A 505 -15.85 -10.14 26.49
N THR A 506 -15.76 -10.59 27.74
CA THR A 506 -14.60 -10.32 28.61
C THR A 506 -13.56 -11.44 28.47
N ASP A 507 -12.33 -11.17 28.92
CA ASP A 507 -11.36 -12.22 29.13
C ASP A 507 -11.87 -13.25 30.15
N ALA A 508 -11.47 -14.51 29.95
CA ALA A 508 -11.81 -15.59 30.88
C ALA A 508 -10.97 -15.47 32.15
N THR A 509 -11.63 -15.54 33.30
CA THR A 509 -11.00 -15.57 34.62
C THR A 509 -11.30 -16.89 35.30
N THR A 510 -10.41 -17.38 36.15
CA THR A 510 -10.66 -18.60 36.93
C THR A 510 -11.22 -18.23 38.29
N ASN A 511 -12.35 -18.84 38.67
CA ASN A 511 -12.91 -18.64 40.01
C ASN A 511 -12.21 -19.51 41.06
N GLU A 512 -12.53 -19.29 42.34
CA GLU A 512 -11.95 -20.03 43.48
C GLU A 512 -12.15 -21.55 43.39
N SER A 513 -13.15 -22.01 42.65
CA SER A 513 -13.47 -23.43 42.44
C SER A 513 -12.82 -24.03 41.18
N GLY A 514 -11.96 -23.28 40.47
CA GLY A 514 -11.26 -23.73 39.27
C GLY A 514 -12.06 -23.67 37.97
N TYR A 515 -13.25 -23.06 37.96
CA TYR A 515 -14.06 -22.88 36.75
C TYR A 515 -13.62 -21.63 35.99
N ALA A 516 -13.61 -21.72 34.66
CA ALA A 516 -13.42 -20.56 33.80
C ALA A 516 -14.74 -19.77 33.72
N VAL A 517 -14.69 -18.50 34.11
CA VAL A 517 -15.80 -17.54 34.09
C VAL A 517 -15.52 -16.50 33.02
N ARG A 518 -16.49 -16.25 32.14
CA ARG A 518 -16.44 -15.17 31.15
C ARG A 518 -17.81 -14.50 31.07
N TYR A 519 -17.85 -13.24 30.69
CA TYR A 519 -19.10 -12.53 30.45
C TYR A 519 -19.26 -12.32 28.95
N SER A 520 -20.46 -12.54 28.42
CA SER A 520 -20.72 -12.51 26.98
C SER A 520 -22.12 -11.98 26.66
N GLY A 521 -22.23 -11.33 25.51
CA GLY A 521 -23.49 -10.84 24.95
C GLY A 521 -23.40 -10.71 23.43
N GLN A 522 -24.55 -10.50 22.79
CA GLN A 522 -24.62 -10.24 21.35
C GLN A 522 -25.44 -8.98 21.09
N VAL A 523 -25.06 -8.24 20.06
CA VAL A 523 -25.74 -7.01 19.66
C VAL A 523 -25.69 -6.83 18.15
N ASP A 524 -26.82 -6.47 17.58
CA ASP A 524 -26.90 -6.04 16.18
C ASP A 524 -26.67 -4.54 16.08
N VAL A 525 -25.95 -4.16 15.04
CA VAL A 525 -25.67 -2.77 14.69
C VAL A 525 -26.23 -2.54 13.29
N SER A 526 -27.16 -1.61 13.14
CA SER A 526 -27.78 -1.32 11.85
C SER A 526 -26.90 -0.41 10.99
N GLU A 527 -27.07 -0.49 9.68
CA GLU A 527 -26.43 0.40 8.72
C GLU A 527 -26.75 1.88 9.00
N SER A 528 -28.00 2.20 9.31
CA SER A 528 -28.45 3.55 9.68
C SER A 528 -27.72 4.11 10.90
N GLN A 529 -27.44 3.28 11.90
CA GLN A 529 -26.65 3.68 13.07
C GLN A 529 -25.19 3.94 12.73
N VAL A 530 -24.62 3.17 11.81
CA VAL A 530 -23.21 3.32 11.43
C VAL A 530 -22.98 4.60 10.64
N VAL A 531 -23.87 4.91 9.69
CA VAL A 531 -23.75 6.11 8.84
C VAL A 531 -24.28 7.38 9.51
N GLY A 532 -24.90 7.27 10.70
CA GLY A 532 -25.41 8.41 11.47
C GLY A 532 -26.77 8.95 11.01
N ILE A 533 -27.59 8.12 10.33
CA ILE A 533 -29.01 8.44 10.11
C ILE A 533 -29.80 8.24 11.41
N ASP A 534 -29.43 7.19 12.16
CA ASP A 534 -30.03 6.84 13.44
C ASP A 534 -29.02 7.02 14.57
N ASP A 535 -29.26 8.01 15.42
CA ASP A 535 -28.40 8.32 16.57
C ASP A 535 -28.72 7.46 17.80
N GLU A 536 -29.71 6.57 17.75
CA GLU A 536 -30.04 5.69 18.86
C GLU A 536 -28.89 4.70 19.14
N SER A 537 -28.47 4.64 20.42
CA SER A 537 -27.43 3.70 20.83
C SER A 537 -27.97 2.28 20.89
N ALA A 538 -27.25 1.32 20.29
CA ALA A 538 -27.52 -0.09 20.53
C ALA A 538 -27.10 -0.47 21.97
N ALA A 539 -27.80 -1.44 22.57
CA ALA A 539 -27.55 -1.87 23.94
C ALA A 539 -27.12 -3.34 24.00
N VAL A 540 -26.18 -3.67 24.89
CA VAL A 540 -25.74 -5.04 25.14
C VAL A 540 -25.52 -5.30 26.63
N GLU A 541 -26.23 -6.27 27.19
CA GLU A 541 -25.98 -6.75 28.56
C GLU A 541 -25.12 -8.02 28.49
N LEU A 542 -24.05 -8.07 29.27
CA LEU A 542 -23.19 -9.25 29.34
C LEU A 542 -23.67 -10.20 30.42
N GLU A 543 -23.92 -11.44 30.02
CA GLU A 543 -24.31 -12.51 30.92
C GLU A 543 -23.11 -13.35 31.33
N ARG A 544 -23.13 -13.84 32.58
CA ARG A 544 -22.06 -14.67 33.13
C ARG A 544 -22.16 -16.10 32.61
N GLU A 545 -21.16 -16.54 31.86
CA GLU A 545 -20.96 -17.93 31.48
C GLU A 545 -19.89 -18.60 32.35
N THR A 546 -20.15 -19.82 32.82
CA THR A 546 -19.18 -20.64 33.57
C THR A 546 -18.92 -21.96 32.87
N ARG A 547 -17.64 -22.32 32.69
CA ARG A 547 -17.21 -23.60 32.11
C ARG A 547 -16.40 -24.41 33.12
N PRO A 548 -16.66 -25.72 33.29
CA PRO A 548 -15.88 -26.57 34.18
C PRO A 548 -14.44 -26.71 33.71
N PRO A 549 -13.47 -26.93 34.63
CA PRO A 549 -12.09 -27.22 34.24
C PRO A 549 -12.06 -28.48 33.36
N ALA A 550 -11.20 -28.47 32.34
CA ALA A 550 -11.01 -29.64 31.49
C ALA A 550 -10.54 -30.81 32.35
N ASN A 551 -11.33 -31.90 32.40
CA ASN A 551 -10.92 -33.12 33.06
C ASN A 551 -9.72 -33.70 32.31
N ASP A 552 -8.54 -33.66 32.92
CA ASP A 552 -7.36 -34.41 32.46
C ASP A 552 -7.57 -35.90 32.82
N GLY A 553 -8.48 -36.53 32.08
CA GLY A 553 -8.93 -37.90 32.30
C GLY A 553 -8.38 -38.85 31.24
N SER A 554 -7.07 -39.05 31.21
CA SER A 554 -6.45 -40.22 30.57
C SER A 554 -5.33 -40.79 31.45
N SER A 555 -5.69 -41.25 32.66
CA SER A 555 -4.96 -42.34 33.29
C SER A 555 -5.53 -43.65 32.77
N GLY A 556 -4.79 -44.33 31.90
CA GLY A 556 -5.05 -45.72 31.58
C GLY A 556 -4.85 -46.60 32.82
N ASN A 557 -5.63 -47.68 32.91
CA ASN A 557 -5.05 -48.97 33.26
C ASN A 557 -5.88 -50.12 32.68
N ALA A 558 -5.13 -51.14 32.24
CA ALA A 558 -5.59 -52.30 31.50
C ALA A 558 -6.21 -53.39 32.38
N SER A 559 -7.06 -54.22 31.78
CA SER A 559 -7.04 -55.68 32.00
C SER A 559 -7.63 -56.43 30.81
N ALA A 560 -6.90 -57.46 30.37
CA ALA A 560 -7.18 -58.38 29.27
C ALA A 560 -8.38 -59.32 29.52
N GLY A 561 -8.86 -59.98 28.45
CA GLY A 561 -9.70 -61.18 28.55
C GLY A 561 -10.46 -61.55 27.26
N ASP A 562 -9.82 -62.40 26.44
CA ASP A 562 -10.36 -63.47 25.57
C ASP A 562 -11.63 -63.27 24.72
N ALA A 563 -11.45 -63.25 23.40
CA ALA A 563 -11.80 -64.32 22.43
C ALA A 563 -11.86 -63.78 21.00
#